data_AF-A0A2N9NWF6-F1
#
_entry.id   AF-A0A2N9NWF6-F1
#
_cell.length_a   1.000
_cell.length_b   1.000
_cell.length_c   1.000
_cell.angle_alpha   90.00
_cell.angle_beta   90.00
_cell.angle_gamma   90.00
#
_symmetry.space_group_name_H-M   'P 1'
#
loop_
_entity.id
_entity.type
_entity.pdbx_description
1 polymer ?
#
loop_
_entity_poly.entity_id
_entity_poly.type
_entity_poly.pdbx_seq_one_letter_code
_entity_poly.pdbx_strand_id
1 'polypeptide(L)'
;MTTAVRGFLTKLSQEYQEALRKHLTQSPQAGLEPAQNLGRQAGSLELETLELVRIHERTLLKLVLPSASPAARSAMVRRAGTFFAGFIAPIEEHHRTARETNMDRITDVLPEDHQIVTPR
;
A
#
# COMPACT_ATOMS: atom_id res chain seq x y z
N MET A 1 -2.10 1.71 -19.70
CA MET A 1 -1.16 0.84 -18.97
C MET A 1 -0.36 0.00 -19.94
N THR A 2 0.96 -0.14 -19.73
CA THR A 2 1.83 -0.98 -20.58
C THR A 2 1.63 -2.47 -20.27
N THR A 3 2.05 -3.33 -21.20
CA THR A 3 2.00 -4.80 -21.02
C THR A 3 2.76 -5.27 -19.78
N ALA A 4 3.90 -4.62 -19.48
CA ALA A 4 4.71 -4.91 -18.30
C ALA A 4 3.95 -4.63 -16.99
N VAL A 5 3.27 -3.48 -16.89
CA VAL A 5 2.47 -3.11 -15.71
C VAL A 5 1.28 -4.07 -15.55
N ARG A 6 0.64 -4.51 -16.64
CA ARG A 6 -0.45 -5.50 -16.59
C ARG A 6 0.03 -6.87 -16.09
N GLY A 7 1.18 -7.33 -16.55
CA GLY A 7 1.80 -8.57 -16.08
C GLY A 7 2.12 -8.51 -14.58
N PHE A 8 2.67 -7.38 -14.13
CA PHE A 8 2.93 -7.15 -12.71
C PHE A 8 1.65 -7.18 -11.87
N LEU A 9 0.60 -6.45 -12.26
CA LEU A 9 -0.68 -6.45 -11.54
C LEU A 9 -1.31 -7.84 -11.44
N THR A 10 -1.14 -8.65 -12.48
CA THR A 10 -1.65 -10.03 -12.49
C THR A 10 -0.91 -10.87 -11.44
N LYS A 11 0.42 -10.77 -11.40
CA LYS A 11 1.25 -11.46 -10.40
C LYS A 11 0.96 -10.96 -8.98
N LEU A 12 0.95 -9.64 -8.77
CA LEU A 12 0.63 -9.03 -7.48
C LEU A 12 -0.75 -9.48 -6.99
N SER A 13 -1.76 -9.54 -7.86
CA SER A 13 -3.10 -10.01 -7.50
C SER A 13 -3.11 -11.47 -7.04
N GLN A 14 -2.28 -12.34 -7.65
CA GLN A 14 -2.18 -13.74 -7.26
C GLN A 14 -1.49 -13.88 -5.89
N GLU A 15 -0.34 -13.22 -5.72
CA GLU A 15 0.44 -13.25 -4.47
C GLU A 15 -0.36 -12.64 -3.30
N TYR A 16 -1.07 -11.53 -3.55
CA TYR A 16 -1.98 -10.92 -2.59
C TYR A 16 -3.09 -11.88 -2.16
N GLN A 17 -3.75 -12.54 -3.13
CA GLN A 17 -4.82 -13.49 -2.83
C GLN A 17 -4.32 -14.66 -1.99
N GLU A 18 -3.14 -15.20 -2.29
CA GLU A 18 -2.54 -16.29 -1.53
C GLU A 18 -2.13 -15.87 -0.12
N ALA A 19 -1.48 -14.71 0.02
CA ALA A 19 -1.06 -14.19 1.31
C ALA A 19 -2.26 -13.87 2.20
N LEU A 20 -3.30 -13.25 1.65
CA LEU A 20 -4.52 -12.96 2.39
C LEU A 20 -5.26 -14.26 2.78
N ARG A 21 -5.34 -15.26 1.89
CA ARG A 21 -5.89 -16.57 2.24
C ARG A 21 -5.16 -17.20 3.41
N LYS A 22 -3.82 -17.22 3.38
CA LYS A 22 -2.98 -17.73 4.48
C LYS A 22 -3.28 -16.97 5.77
N HIS A 23 -3.25 -15.64 5.73
CA HIS A 23 -3.54 -14.79 6.89
C HIS A 23 -4.92 -15.10 7.49
N LEU A 24 -5.97 -15.24 6.66
CA LEU A 24 -7.32 -15.54 7.13
C LEU A 24 -7.46 -16.94 7.75
N THR A 25 -6.68 -17.92 7.29
CA THR A 25 -6.70 -19.30 7.83
C THR A 25 -5.83 -19.49 9.07
N GLN A 26 -4.80 -18.66 9.25
CA GLN A 26 -3.90 -18.72 10.39
C GLN A 26 -4.53 -18.11 11.65
N SER A 27 -3.86 -18.29 12.78
CA SER A 27 -4.24 -17.71 14.08
C SER A 27 -4.46 -16.19 13.97
N PRO A 28 -5.36 -15.60 14.78
CA PRO A 28 -5.57 -14.15 14.81
C PRO A 28 -4.30 -13.31 15.03
N GLN A 29 -3.25 -13.89 15.62
CA GLN A 29 -1.94 -13.28 15.86
C GLN A 29 -0.97 -13.41 14.68
N ALA A 30 -1.43 -13.88 13.51
CA ALA A 30 -0.60 -13.93 12.32
C ALA A 30 -0.06 -12.53 11.98
N GLY A 31 1.25 -12.44 11.78
CA GLY A 31 1.92 -11.18 11.48
C GLY A 31 1.49 -10.55 10.15
N LEU A 32 1.82 -9.26 9.99
CA LEU A 32 1.54 -8.48 8.78
C LEU A 32 2.72 -8.43 7.80
N GLU A 33 3.81 -9.14 8.09
CA GLU A 33 5.03 -9.15 7.28
C GLU A 33 4.76 -9.49 5.80
N PRO A 34 3.91 -10.50 5.46
CA PRO A 34 3.57 -10.77 4.07
C PRO A 34 2.86 -9.60 3.37
N ALA A 35 1.98 -8.90 4.09
CA ALA A 35 1.29 -7.72 3.55
C ALA A 35 2.29 -6.59 3.28
N GLN A 36 3.17 -6.33 4.24
CA GLN A 36 4.17 -5.26 4.14
C GLN A 36 5.17 -5.51 3.01
N ASN A 37 5.59 -6.75 2.79
CA ASN A 37 6.44 -7.12 1.65
C ASN A 37 5.79 -6.81 0.30
N LEU A 38 4.53 -7.22 0.14
CA LEU A 38 3.76 -6.91 -1.07
C LEU A 38 3.60 -5.39 -1.25
N GLY A 39 3.41 -4.66 -0.15
CA GLY A 39 3.31 -3.20 -0.15
C GLY A 39 4.57 -2.53 -0.69
N ARG A 40 5.74 -2.96 -0.20
CA ARG A 40 7.04 -2.49 -0.71
C ARG A 40 7.21 -2.76 -2.21
N GLN A 41 6.79 -3.94 -2.68
CA GLN A 41 6.85 -4.26 -4.11
C GLN A 41 5.93 -3.35 -4.93
N ALA A 42 4.71 -3.10 -4.46
CA ALA A 42 3.74 -2.26 -5.16
C ALA A 42 4.17 -0.77 -5.20
N GLY A 43 4.78 -0.27 -4.12
CA GLY A 43 5.26 1.11 -4.04
C GLY A 43 6.37 1.46 -5.03
N SER A 44 7.10 0.48 -5.55
CA SER A 44 8.18 0.69 -6.53
C SER A 44 7.69 1.02 -7.95
N LEU A 45 6.39 0.87 -8.23
CA LEU A 45 5.80 1.04 -9.56
C LEU A 45 4.76 2.17 -9.62
N GLU A 46 4.68 3.02 -8.60
CA GLU A 46 3.72 4.14 -8.49
C GLU A 46 2.27 3.71 -8.83
N LEU A 47 1.90 2.49 -8.46
CA LEU A 47 0.56 1.99 -8.73
C LEU A 47 -0.47 2.87 -8.03
N GLU A 48 -1.48 3.28 -8.78
CA GLU A 48 -2.62 3.99 -8.20
C GLU A 48 -3.26 3.13 -7.11
N THR A 49 -3.52 3.74 -5.95
CA THR A 49 -4.21 3.10 -4.83
C THR A 49 -5.54 2.47 -5.26
N LEU A 50 -6.19 2.99 -6.29
CA LEU A 50 -7.42 2.43 -6.86
C LEU A 50 -7.26 1.00 -7.37
N GLU A 51 -6.17 0.69 -8.07
CA GLU A 51 -5.93 -0.67 -8.58
C GLU A 51 -5.68 -1.65 -7.43
N LEU A 52 -5.04 -1.17 -6.36
CA LEU A 52 -4.79 -1.95 -5.15
C LEU A 52 -6.09 -2.27 -4.39
N VAL A 53 -6.99 -1.29 -4.29
CA VAL A 53 -8.33 -1.47 -3.72
C VAL A 53 -9.14 -2.49 -4.53
N ARG A 54 -9.06 -2.45 -5.86
CA ARG A 54 -9.75 -3.43 -6.74
C ARG A 54 -9.24 -4.85 -6.56
N ILE A 55 -7.93 -5.04 -6.35
CA ILE A 55 -7.37 -6.35 -6.00
C ILE A 55 -7.98 -6.84 -4.68
N HIS A 56 -7.97 -5.98 -3.64
CA HIS A 56 -8.51 -6.32 -2.33
C HIS A 56 -9.99 -6.71 -2.38
N GLU A 57 -10.82 -5.90 -3.03
CA GLU A 57 -12.25 -6.16 -3.21
C GLU A 57 -12.51 -7.52 -3.87
N ARG A 58 -11.86 -7.80 -5.01
CA ARG A 58 -12.00 -9.07 -5.72
C ARG A 58 -11.57 -10.26 -4.87
N THR A 59 -10.55 -10.09 -4.03
CA THR A 59 -10.13 -11.13 -3.10
C THR A 59 -11.14 -11.35 -1.97
N LEU A 60 -11.76 -10.30 -1.43
CA LEU A 60 -12.84 -10.44 -0.43
C LEU A 60 -14.05 -11.21 -0.98
N LEU A 61 -14.47 -10.90 -2.21
CA LEU A 61 -15.56 -11.61 -2.88
C LEU A 61 -15.29 -13.11 -2.99
N LYS A 62 -14.03 -13.49 -3.25
CA LYS A 62 -13.61 -14.89 -3.40
C LYS A 62 -13.42 -15.62 -2.07
N LEU A 63 -12.83 -14.96 -1.08
CA LEU A 63 -12.37 -15.64 0.14
C LEU A 63 -13.31 -15.47 1.34
N VAL A 64 -14.03 -14.35 1.42
CA VAL A 64 -14.76 -13.95 2.63
C VAL A 64 -16.26 -14.11 2.46
N LEU A 65 -16.82 -13.71 1.32
CA LEU A 65 -18.27 -13.84 1.10
C LEU A 65 -18.81 -15.28 1.23
N PRO A 66 -18.11 -16.33 0.74
CA PRO A 66 -18.59 -17.71 0.84
C PRO A 66 -18.68 -18.27 2.27
N SER A 67 -18.24 -17.55 3.31
CA SER A 67 -18.28 -18.06 4.69
C SER A 67 -19.72 -18.26 5.20
N ALA A 68 -19.97 -19.38 5.88
CA ALA A 68 -21.31 -19.86 6.23
C ALA A 68 -22.08 -19.04 7.29
N SER A 69 -21.39 -18.32 8.19
CA SER A 69 -22.07 -17.52 9.24
C SER A 69 -21.74 -16.03 9.13
N PRO A 70 -22.69 -15.13 9.46
CA PRO A 70 -22.44 -13.69 9.51
C PRO A 70 -21.30 -13.31 10.46
N ALA A 71 -21.19 -13.99 11.60
CA ALA A 71 -20.12 -13.73 12.58
C ALA A 71 -18.74 -14.09 12.03
N ALA A 72 -18.60 -15.25 11.38
CA ALA A 72 -17.35 -15.65 10.73
C ALA A 72 -16.98 -14.67 9.60
N ARG A 73 -17.96 -14.27 8.78
CA ARG A 73 -17.76 -13.28 7.72
C ARG A 73 -17.25 -11.96 8.28
N SER A 74 -17.91 -11.43 9.31
CA SER A 74 -17.51 -10.16 9.96
C SER A 74 -16.10 -10.24 10.56
N ALA A 75 -15.73 -11.37 11.16
CA ALA A 75 -14.37 -11.57 11.65
C ALA A 75 -13.34 -11.60 10.52
N MET A 76 -13.64 -12.28 9.41
CA MET A 76 -12.77 -12.34 8.24
C MET A 76 -12.62 -10.97 7.56
N VAL A 77 -13.70 -10.18 7.45
CA VAL A 77 -13.64 -8.81 6.92
C VAL A 77 -12.70 -7.94 7.75
N ARG A 78 -12.81 -7.96 9.08
CA ARG A 78 -11.90 -7.18 9.95
C ARG A 78 -10.45 -7.58 9.76
N ARG A 79 -10.17 -8.88 9.74
CA ARG A 79 -8.80 -9.39 9.53
C ARG A 79 -8.25 -9.02 8.16
N ALA A 80 -9.06 -9.10 7.12
CA ALA A 80 -8.68 -8.65 5.78
C ALA A 80 -8.40 -7.15 5.73
N GLY A 81 -9.16 -6.33 6.48
CA GLY A 81 -8.90 -4.90 6.64
C GLY A 81 -7.55 -4.63 7.32
N THR A 82 -7.23 -5.34 8.41
CA THR A 82 -5.91 -5.23 9.05
C THR A 82 -4.78 -5.63 8.10
N PHE A 83 -4.96 -6.69 7.32
CA PHE A 83 -4.00 -7.11 6.31
C PHE A 83 -3.82 -6.04 5.21
N PHE A 84 -4.91 -5.46 4.72
CA PHE A 84 -4.85 -4.40 3.71
C PHE A 84 -4.17 -3.12 4.23
N ALA A 85 -4.42 -2.72 5.48
CA ALA A 85 -3.69 -1.62 6.11
C ALA A 85 -2.17 -1.88 6.15
N GLY A 86 -1.76 -3.11 6.52
CA GLY A 86 -0.36 -3.52 6.47
C GLY A 86 0.26 -3.52 5.07
N PHE A 87 -0.57 -3.73 4.03
CA PHE A 87 -0.17 -3.67 2.63
C PHE A 87 0.01 -2.23 2.11
N ILE A 88 -0.85 -1.30 2.54
CA ILE A 88 -0.79 0.11 2.10
C ILE A 88 0.29 0.91 2.84
N ALA A 89 0.53 0.61 4.12
CA ALA A 89 1.44 1.41 4.95
C ALA A 89 2.85 1.65 4.33
N PRO A 90 3.55 0.66 3.75
CA PRO A 90 4.86 0.90 3.13
C PRO A 90 4.81 1.78 1.88
N ILE A 91 3.66 1.82 1.18
CA ILE A 91 3.46 2.65 -0.01
C ILE A 91 3.33 4.12 0.42
N GLU A 92 2.56 4.37 1.48
CA GLU A 92 2.40 5.70 2.06
C GLU A 92 3.70 6.23 2.65
N GLU A 93 4.48 5.38 3.34
CA GLU A 93 5.83 5.74 3.82
C GLU A 93 6.73 6.16 2.66
N HIS A 94 6.81 5.35 1.60
CA HIS A 94 7.63 5.66 0.43
C HIS A 94 7.23 7.01 -0.21
N HIS A 95 5.92 7.25 -0.35
CA HIS A 95 5.42 8.53 -0.86
C HIS A 95 5.71 9.72 0.08
N ARG A 96 5.72 9.51 1.39
CA ARG A 96 6.08 10.56 2.38
C ARG A 96 7.56 10.88 2.30
N THR A 97 8.44 9.88 2.34
CA THR A 97 9.90 10.09 2.23
C THR A 97 10.28 10.79 0.93
N ALA A 98 9.64 10.43 -0.19
CA ALA A 98 9.87 11.11 -1.48
C ALA A 98 9.46 12.59 -1.45
N ARG A 99 8.37 12.93 -0.76
CA ARG A 99 7.93 14.33 -0.59
C ARG A 99 8.85 15.13 0.32
N GLU A 100 9.25 14.55 1.46
CA GLU A 100 10.18 15.17 2.41
C GLU A 100 11.53 15.46 1.75
N THR A 101 12.09 14.47 1.04
CA THR A 101 13.34 14.64 0.28
C THR A 101 13.24 15.76 -0.76
N ASN A 102 12.10 15.90 -1.44
CA ASN A 102 11.89 16.98 -2.40
C ASN A 102 11.77 18.35 -1.72
N MET A 103 11.15 18.43 -0.54
CA MET A 103 11.02 19.66 0.24
C MET A 103 12.38 20.13 0.78
N ASP A 104 13.22 19.21 1.27
CA ASP A 104 14.57 19.52 1.73
C ASP A 104 15.41 20.13 0.60
N ARG A 105 15.31 19.58 -0.62
CA ARG A 105 16.01 20.10 -1.80
C ARG A 105 15.54 21.49 -2.23
N ILE A 106 14.26 21.82 -2.03
CA ILE A 106 13.73 23.16 -2.36
C ILE A 106 14.26 24.19 -1.35
N THR A 107 14.35 23.79 -0.08
CA THR A 107 14.80 24.69 1.00
C THR A 107 16.29 25.03 0.88
N ASP A 108 17.11 24.12 0.33
CA ASP A 108 18.54 24.33 0.10
C ASP A 108 18.86 25.23 -1.12
N VAL A 109 17.85 25.60 -1.93
CA VAL A 109 18.03 26.38 -3.18
C VAL A 109 17.64 27.86 -3.02
N LEU A 110 17.14 28.30 -1.86
CA LEU A 110 16.91 29.72 -1.60
C LEU A 110 18.13 30.33 -0.91
N PRO A 111 18.94 31.18 -1.59
CA PRO A 111 19.95 31.95 -0.90
C PRO A 111 19.27 33.03 -0.04
N GLU A 112 19.46 32.93 1.27
CA GLU A 112 19.25 34.01 2.24
C GLU A 112 20.26 35.15 1.96
N ASP A 113 20.10 35.89 0.88
CA ASP A 113 20.91 37.08 0.61
C ASP A 113 20.09 38.12 -0.16
N HIS A 114 19.22 38.83 0.55
CA HIS A 114 18.76 40.16 0.16
C HIS A 114 18.99 41.14 1.32
N GLN A 115 20.26 41.36 1.66
CA GLN A 115 20.63 42.58 2.38
C GLN A 115 20.50 43.75 1.39
N ILE A 116 19.37 44.45 1.49
CA ILE A 116 19.11 45.69 0.76
C ILE A 116 20.16 46.72 1.18
N VAL A 117 21.17 46.92 0.34
CA VAL A 117 22.09 48.06 0.44
C VAL A 117 21.31 49.29 -0.03
N THR A 118 20.88 50.12 0.91
CA THR A 118 20.39 51.47 0.60
C THR A 118 21.58 52.38 0.31
N PRO A 119 21.65 53.05 -0.86
CA PRO A 119 22.73 53.98 -1.15
C PRO A 119 22.49 55.31 -0.42
N ARG A 120 23.46 55.63 0.44
CA ARG A 120 23.95 56.90 0.99
C ARG A 120 22.96 58.02 1.35
#